data_AF-A0A377IVU6-F1
#
_entry.id   AF-A0A377IVU6-F1
#
_cell.length_a   1.000
_cell.length_b   1.000
_cell.length_c   1.000
_cell.angle_alpha   90.00
_cell.angle_beta   90.00
_cell.angle_gamma   90.00
#
_symmetry.space_group_name_H-M   'P 1'
#
loop_
_entity.id
_entity.type
_entity.pdbx_description
1 polymer ?
#
loop_
_entity_poly.entity_id
_entity_poly.type
_entity_poly.pdbx_seq_one_letter_code
_entity_poly.pdbx_strand_id
1 'polypeptide(L)'
;MKTNKKEFHPTTEMLQTAQEYLQAEAYYITIEPIIKGIQQALLTESQYRHRETNKVITNPKDTWLMGDIDFTQYSNLLHHRYLENGFQPKYGYCPLLVAEDELRKAGKKLINSLHSITGLSAMDVINAKDGKGLAHFKDFIEVSLRLLVPYLECEK
;
A
#
# COMPACT_ATOMS: atom_id res chain seq x y z
N MET A 1 -21.32 40.52 10.52
CA MET A 1 -20.25 39.78 11.23
C MET A 1 -19.15 39.43 10.24
N LYS A 2 -17.98 40.09 10.32
CA LYS A 2 -16.79 39.65 9.58
C LYS A 2 -16.24 38.45 10.35
N THR A 3 -16.51 37.23 9.89
CA THR A 3 -15.82 36.04 10.41
C THR A 3 -14.36 36.19 10.07
N ASN A 4 -13.54 36.49 11.07
CA ASN A 4 -12.09 36.50 11.00
C ASN A 4 -11.67 35.03 10.81
N LYS A 5 -11.70 34.53 9.58
CA LYS A 5 -11.24 33.17 9.25
C LYS A 5 -9.73 33.19 9.53
N LYS A 6 -9.30 32.53 10.60
CA LYS A 6 -7.88 32.24 10.79
C LYS A 6 -7.39 31.54 9.53
N GLU A 7 -6.39 32.11 8.87
CA GLU A 7 -5.76 31.47 7.71
C GLU A 7 -5.15 30.14 8.17
N PHE A 8 -5.39 29.10 7.39
CA PHE A 8 -4.82 27.79 7.64
C PHE A 8 -3.37 27.79 7.15
N HIS A 9 -2.45 27.53 8.08
CA HIS A 9 -1.03 27.35 7.80
C HIS A 9 -0.63 25.94 8.28
N PRO A 10 -0.41 24.99 7.35
CA PRO A 10 0.02 23.66 7.71
C PRO A 10 1.41 23.70 8.35
N THR A 11 1.64 22.81 9.30
CA THR A 11 2.97 22.64 9.90
C THR A 11 3.91 21.91 8.92
N THR A 12 5.21 22.03 9.13
CA THR A 12 6.21 21.29 8.36
C THR A 12 5.98 19.77 8.43
N GLU A 13 5.56 19.25 9.58
CA GLU A 13 5.23 17.83 9.76
C GLU A 13 4.03 17.39 8.90
N MET A 14 2.99 18.21 8.80
CA MET A 14 1.84 17.92 7.93
C MET A 14 2.26 17.83 6.46
N LEU A 15 3.10 18.77 5.99
CA LEU A 15 3.60 18.77 4.62
C LEU A 15 4.51 17.57 4.35
N GLN A 16 5.43 17.26 5.26
CA GLN A 16 6.33 16.12 5.14
C GLN A 16 5.56 14.79 5.10
N THR A 17 4.59 14.59 5.99
CA THR A 17 3.79 13.35 6.02
C THR A 17 2.90 13.20 4.79
N ALA A 18 2.43 14.31 4.20
CA ALA A 18 1.73 14.28 2.91
C ALA A 18 2.66 13.87 1.77
N GLN A 19 3.89 14.41 1.72
CA GLN A 19 4.89 14.03 0.73
C GLN A 19 5.30 12.56 0.86
N GLU A 20 5.52 12.06 2.09
CA GLU A 20 5.81 10.65 2.37
C GLU A 20 4.68 9.73 1.85
N TYR A 21 3.42 10.11 2.07
CA TYR A 21 2.29 9.34 1.56
C TYR A 21 2.28 9.29 0.02
N LEU A 22 2.42 10.44 -0.63
CA LEU A 22 2.43 10.53 -2.09
C LEU A 22 3.59 9.72 -2.72
N GLN A 23 4.76 9.74 -2.10
CA GLN A 23 5.91 8.93 -2.53
C GLN A 23 5.63 7.42 -2.38
N ALA A 24 5.07 7.00 -1.24
CA ALA A 24 4.72 5.60 -1.01
C ALA A 24 3.62 5.12 -1.98
N GLU A 25 2.63 5.97 -2.26
CA GLU A 25 1.55 5.68 -3.20
C GLU A 25 2.07 5.57 -4.63
N ALA A 26 2.90 6.52 -5.06
CA ALA A 26 3.55 6.48 -6.37
C ALA A 26 4.40 5.21 -6.54
N TYR A 27 5.18 4.84 -5.52
CA TYR A 27 5.95 3.61 -5.52
C TYR A 27 5.05 2.36 -5.63
N TYR A 28 4.01 2.26 -4.81
CA TYR A 28 3.06 1.14 -4.84
C TYR A 28 2.43 0.99 -6.24
N ILE A 29 1.89 2.07 -6.79
CA ILE A 29 1.24 2.09 -8.12
C ILE A 29 2.24 1.69 -9.21
N THR A 30 3.49 2.12 -9.10
CA THR A 30 4.54 1.79 -10.08
C THR A 30 4.88 0.31 -10.09
N ILE A 31 5.03 -0.31 -8.91
CA ILE A 31 5.50 -1.70 -8.82
C ILE A 31 4.39 -2.73 -8.92
N GLU A 32 3.15 -2.38 -8.58
CA GLU A 32 2.01 -3.31 -8.57
C GLU A 32 1.84 -4.11 -9.88
N PRO A 33 1.76 -3.48 -11.07
CA PRO A 33 1.60 -4.23 -12.31
C PRO A 33 2.81 -5.11 -12.64
N ILE A 34 4.02 -4.68 -12.25
CA ILE A 34 5.26 -5.43 -12.48
C ILE A 34 5.27 -6.71 -11.64
N ILE A 35 5.03 -6.59 -10.32
CA ILE A 35 5.03 -7.73 -9.41
C ILE A 35 3.92 -8.71 -9.75
N LYS A 36 2.71 -8.22 -10.06
CA LYS A 36 1.59 -9.07 -10.51
C LYS A 36 1.91 -9.78 -11.83
N GLY A 37 2.56 -9.09 -12.76
CA GLY A 37 3.02 -9.67 -14.02
C GLY A 37 4.02 -10.81 -13.81
N ILE A 38 5.00 -10.61 -12.93
CA ILE A 38 5.99 -11.65 -12.57
C ILE A 38 5.31 -12.87 -11.96
N GLN A 39 4.40 -12.67 -10.98
CA GLN A 39 3.68 -13.77 -10.34
C GLN A 39 2.84 -14.57 -11.33
N GLN A 40 2.13 -13.87 -12.22
CA GLN A 40 1.29 -14.48 -13.26
C GLN A 40 2.12 -15.27 -14.28
N ALA A 41 3.23 -14.70 -14.75
CA ALA A 41 4.13 -15.35 -15.69
C ALA A 41 4.68 -16.66 -15.10
N LEU A 42 5.16 -16.62 -13.86
CA LEU A 42 5.71 -17.80 -13.19
C LEU A 42 4.66 -18.92 -13.04
N LEU A 43 3.43 -18.60 -12.65
CA LEU A 43 2.35 -19.58 -12.57
C LEU A 43 2.03 -20.21 -13.93
N THR A 44 2.05 -19.39 -14.98
CA THR A 44 1.79 -19.83 -16.36
C THR A 44 2.90 -20.72 -16.89
N GLU A 45 4.17 -20.42 -16.56
CA GLU A 45 5.33 -21.22 -16.98
C GLU A 45 5.42 -22.55 -16.24
N SER A 46 5.22 -22.54 -14.91
CA SER A 46 5.43 -23.72 -14.06
C SER A 46 4.23 -24.65 -13.98
N GLN A 47 3.03 -24.19 -14.39
CA GLN A 47 1.80 -25.01 -14.44
C GLN A 47 1.49 -25.71 -13.10
N TYR A 48 1.77 -25.04 -11.97
CA TYR A 48 1.51 -25.55 -10.63
C TYR A 48 0.04 -25.95 -10.46
N ARG A 49 -0.21 -27.02 -9.71
CA ARG A 49 -1.55 -27.62 -9.60
C ARG A 49 -2.10 -27.50 -8.19
N HIS A 50 -3.41 -27.35 -8.14
CA HIS A 50 -4.18 -27.43 -6.92
C HIS A 50 -4.04 -28.84 -6.32
N ARG A 51 -3.70 -28.93 -5.03
CA ARG A 51 -3.41 -30.20 -4.34
C ARG A 51 -4.57 -31.21 -4.36
N GLU A 52 -5.81 -30.75 -4.20
CA GLU A 52 -7.00 -31.61 -4.21
C GLU A 52 -7.63 -31.81 -5.60
N THR A 53 -7.75 -30.74 -6.39
CA THR A 53 -8.51 -30.81 -7.66
C THR A 53 -7.64 -31.06 -8.89
N ASN A 54 -6.31 -31.02 -8.74
CA ASN A 54 -5.33 -31.17 -9.81
C ASN A 54 -5.45 -30.15 -10.97
N LYS A 55 -6.29 -29.12 -10.80
CA LYS A 55 -6.43 -28.01 -11.76
C LYS A 55 -5.21 -27.10 -11.70
N VAL A 56 -4.81 -26.56 -12.84
CA VAL A 56 -3.71 -25.59 -12.92
C VAL A 56 -4.12 -24.30 -12.21
N ILE A 57 -3.24 -23.80 -11.34
CA ILE A 57 -3.41 -22.53 -10.65
C ILE A 57 -2.89 -21.43 -11.56
N THR A 58 -3.80 -20.60 -12.05
CA THR A 58 -3.46 -19.45 -12.89
C THR A 58 -3.53 -18.13 -12.15
N ASN A 59 -4.14 -18.06 -10.97
CA ASN A 59 -4.29 -16.83 -10.22
C ASN A 59 -3.36 -16.81 -8.99
N PRO A 60 -2.52 -15.78 -8.79
CA PRO A 60 -1.67 -15.66 -7.60
C PRO A 60 -2.41 -15.76 -6.26
N LYS A 61 -3.69 -15.33 -6.22
CA LYS A 61 -4.53 -15.45 -5.01
C LYS A 61 -4.84 -16.89 -4.60
N ASP A 62 -4.63 -17.84 -5.49
CA ASP A 62 -4.94 -19.26 -5.29
C ASP A 62 -3.68 -20.08 -4.99
N THR A 63 -2.52 -19.44 -4.82
CA THR A 63 -1.24 -20.09 -4.52
C THR A 63 -1.22 -20.89 -3.22
N TRP A 64 -2.07 -20.53 -2.26
CA TRP A 64 -2.27 -21.28 -1.02
C TRP A 64 -2.91 -22.67 -1.22
N LEU A 65 -3.43 -22.96 -2.42
CA LEU A 65 -3.99 -24.26 -2.80
C LEU A 65 -2.95 -25.24 -3.34
N MET A 66 -1.69 -24.81 -3.50
CA MET A 66 -0.57 -25.68 -3.88
C MET A 66 -0.24 -26.69 -2.76
N GLY A 67 0.43 -27.77 -3.11
CA GLY A 67 1.12 -28.60 -2.13
C GLY A 67 2.38 -27.90 -1.61
N ASP A 68 2.86 -28.28 -0.42
CA ASP A 68 3.99 -27.61 0.24
C ASP A 68 5.28 -27.62 -0.59
N ILE A 69 5.56 -28.72 -1.30
CA ILE A 69 6.72 -28.84 -2.19
C ILE A 69 6.64 -27.84 -3.34
N ASP A 70 5.50 -27.81 -4.03
CA ASP A 70 5.24 -26.90 -5.15
C ASP A 70 5.29 -25.44 -4.68
N PHE A 71 4.69 -25.13 -3.53
CA PHE A 71 4.71 -23.79 -2.95
C PHE A 71 6.12 -23.33 -2.57
N THR A 72 6.95 -24.24 -2.06
CA THR A 72 8.35 -23.95 -1.74
C THR A 72 9.16 -23.65 -3.00
N GLN A 73 8.97 -24.45 -4.06
CA GLN A 73 9.60 -24.19 -5.36
C GLN A 73 9.13 -22.87 -5.97
N TYR A 74 7.83 -22.62 -5.94
CA TYR A 74 7.22 -21.36 -6.39
C TYR A 74 7.83 -20.16 -5.67
N SER A 75 7.91 -20.22 -4.34
CA SER A 75 8.46 -19.13 -3.52
C SER A 75 9.94 -18.85 -3.83
N ASN A 76 10.75 -19.91 -4.02
CA ASN A 76 12.15 -19.77 -4.40
C ASN A 76 12.32 -19.11 -5.77
N LEU A 77 11.61 -19.62 -6.78
CA LEU A 77 11.66 -19.07 -8.13
C LEU A 77 11.17 -17.63 -8.18
N LEU A 78 10.09 -17.33 -7.45
CA LEU A 78 9.53 -16.00 -7.38
C LEU A 78 10.51 -15.01 -6.76
N HIS A 79 11.22 -15.40 -5.69
CA HIS A 79 12.26 -14.59 -5.08
C HIS A 79 13.40 -14.30 -6.07
N HIS A 80 13.86 -15.28 -6.84
CA HIS A 80 14.86 -15.07 -7.88
C HIS A 80 14.38 -14.09 -8.96
N ARG A 81 13.14 -14.23 -9.44
CA ARG A 81 12.56 -13.29 -10.41
C ARG A 81 12.48 -11.87 -9.86
N TYR A 82 12.21 -11.69 -8.57
CA TYR A 82 12.26 -10.38 -7.94
C TYR A 82 13.66 -9.76 -7.99
N LEU A 83 14.69 -10.53 -7.65
CA LEU A 83 16.08 -10.08 -7.72
C LEU A 83 16.50 -9.70 -9.15
N GLU A 84 16.11 -10.49 -10.15
CA GLU A 84 16.38 -10.23 -11.56
C GLU A 84 15.73 -8.94 -12.08
N ASN A 85 14.59 -8.55 -11.49
CA ASN A 85 13.88 -7.31 -11.81
C ASN A 85 14.34 -6.13 -10.94
N GLY A 86 15.45 -6.26 -10.22
CA GLY A 86 16.05 -5.19 -9.43
C GLY A 86 15.40 -4.95 -8.06
N PHE A 87 14.43 -5.78 -7.66
CA PHE A 87 13.86 -5.72 -6.32
C PHE A 87 14.78 -6.45 -5.33
N GLN A 88 14.85 -5.97 -4.09
CA GLN A 88 15.66 -6.59 -3.03
C GLN A 88 14.82 -6.96 -1.79
N PRO A 89 13.74 -7.74 -1.93
CA PRO A 89 12.98 -8.17 -0.77
C PRO A 89 13.79 -9.15 0.08
N LYS A 90 13.48 -9.23 1.38
CA LYS A 90 13.93 -10.37 2.20
C LYS A 90 13.34 -11.67 1.64
N TYR A 91 14.04 -12.79 1.81
CA TYR A 91 13.50 -14.09 1.41
C TYR A 91 12.14 -14.35 2.07
N GLY A 92 11.17 -14.82 1.28
CA GLY A 92 9.78 -15.01 1.70
C GLY A 92 8.91 -13.75 1.71
N TYR A 93 9.46 -12.58 1.38
CA TYR A 93 8.69 -11.33 1.32
C TYR A 93 8.30 -10.99 -0.11
N CYS A 94 7.09 -10.46 -0.26
CA CYS A 94 6.59 -9.90 -1.52
C CYS A 94 6.86 -8.39 -1.55
N PRO A 95 7.59 -7.85 -2.56
CA PRO A 95 7.82 -6.41 -2.68
C PRO A 95 6.53 -5.58 -2.66
N LEU A 96 5.47 -6.09 -3.29
CA LEU A 96 4.17 -5.41 -3.32
C LEU A 96 3.55 -5.31 -1.92
N LEU A 97 3.60 -6.38 -1.11
CA LEU A 97 3.09 -6.36 0.26
C LEU A 97 3.92 -5.44 1.17
N VAL A 98 5.24 -5.36 0.94
CA VAL A 98 6.10 -4.42 1.65
C VAL A 98 5.71 -2.98 1.31
N ALA A 99 5.50 -2.66 0.03
CA ALA A 99 5.07 -1.34 -0.41
C ALA A 99 3.68 -0.98 0.14
N GLU A 100 2.74 -1.93 0.17
CA GLU A 100 1.40 -1.74 0.76
C GLU A 100 1.47 -1.42 2.25
N ASP A 101 2.35 -2.12 2.99
CA ASP A 101 2.54 -1.86 4.42
C ASP A 101 3.14 -0.46 4.67
N GLU A 102 4.11 -0.04 3.86
CA GLU A 102 4.69 1.32 3.93
C GLU A 102 3.65 2.39 3.57
N LEU A 103 2.85 2.19 2.52
CA LEU A 103 1.74 3.08 2.17
C LEU A 103 0.74 3.21 3.33
N ARG A 104 0.37 2.08 3.95
CA ARG A 104 -0.53 2.06 5.11
C ARG A 104 0.06 2.81 6.30
N LYS A 105 1.37 2.67 6.57
CA LYS A 105 2.06 3.40 7.64
C LYS A 105 2.10 4.90 7.36
N ALA A 106 2.43 5.30 6.12
CA ALA A 106 2.43 6.70 5.70
C ALA A 106 1.03 7.33 5.86
N GLY A 107 -0.03 6.60 5.48
CA GLY A 107 -1.41 7.06 5.66
C GLY A 107 -1.77 7.30 7.14
N LYS A 108 -1.32 6.41 8.03
CA LYS A 108 -1.51 6.61 9.48
C LYS A 108 -0.77 7.85 10.00
N LYS A 109 0.48 8.07 9.54
CA LYS A 109 1.25 9.26 9.92
C LYS A 109 0.56 10.55 9.46
N LEU A 110 0.08 10.57 8.21
CA LEU A 110 -0.65 11.72 7.65
C LEU A 110 -1.91 12.05 8.45
N ILE A 111 -2.72 11.06 8.82
CA ILE A 111 -3.91 11.31 9.64
C ILE A 111 -3.51 11.86 11.02
N ASN A 112 -2.50 11.25 11.65
CA ASN A 112 -2.06 11.65 12.99
C ASN A 112 -1.43 13.05 13.01
N SER A 113 -0.75 13.49 11.95
CA SER A 113 -0.18 14.85 11.89
C SER A 113 -1.28 15.92 11.88
N LEU A 114 -2.49 15.58 11.44
CA LEU A 114 -3.69 16.44 11.45
C LEU A 114 -4.51 16.35 12.74
N HIS A 115 -4.05 15.60 13.76
CA HIS A 115 -4.78 15.41 15.01
C HIS A 115 -5.04 16.74 15.74
N SER A 116 -4.10 17.68 15.71
CA SER A 116 -4.25 18.99 16.37
C SER A 116 -5.36 19.86 15.77
N ILE A 117 -5.77 19.59 14.52
CA ILE A 117 -6.83 20.31 13.81
C ILE A 117 -8.15 19.56 13.89
N THR A 118 -8.09 18.24 13.70
CA THR A 118 -9.28 17.41 13.52
C THR A 118 -9.75 16.75 14.82
N GLY A 119 -8.87 16.63 15.82
CA GLY A 119 -9.10 15.89 17.05
C GLY A 119 -9.15 14.37 16.86
N LEU A 120 -8.83 13.86 15.67
CA LEU A 120 -8.95 12.45 15.31
C LEU A 120 -7.57 11.83 15.09
N SER A 121 -7.34 10.63 15.63
CA SER A 121 -6.19 9.80 15.31
C SER A 121 -6.54 8.79 14.20
N ALA A 122 -5.52 8.21 13.57
CA ALA A 122 -5.71 7.14 12.60
C ALA A 122 -6.51 5.95 13.19
N MET A 123 -6.34 5.67 14.49
CA MET A 123 -7.10 4.59 15.14
C MET A 123 -8.56 4.97 15.37
N ASP A 124 -8.87 6.23 15.63
CA ASP A 124 -10.26 6.70 15.76
C ASP A 124 -11.02 6.56 14.43
N VAL A 125 -10.35 6.90 13.33
CA VAL A 125 -10.91 6.77 11.97
C VAL A 125 -11.14 5.30 11.61
N ILE A 126 -10.17 4.43 11.90
CA ILE A 126 -10.27 2.98 11.59
C ILE A 126 -11.33 2.30 12.45
N ASN A 127 -11.48 2.70 13.72
CA ASN A 127 -12.40 2.06 14.66
C ASN A 127 -13.81 2.70 14.67
N ALA A 128 -14.19 3.39 13.59
CA ALA A 128 -15.53 3.92 13.42
C ALA A 128 -16.58 2.81 13.59
N LYS A 129 -17.62 3.11 14.39
CA LYS A 129 -18.62 2.12 14.86
C LYS A 129 -19.58 1.62 13.78
N ASP A 130 -19.56 2.22 12.59
CA ASP A 130 -20.45 1.90 11.48
C ASP A 130 -19.94 0.77 10.59
N GLY A 131 -18.82 0.14 10.94
CA GLY A 131 -18.22 -0.97 10.20
C GLY A 131 -17.53 -0.54 8.90
N LYS A 132 -17.39 0.77 8.63
CA LYS A 132 -16.80 1.32 7.41
C LYS A 132 -15.40 1.91 7.62
N GLY A 133 -14.72 1.54 8.69
CA GLY A 133 -13.43 2.11 9.09
C GLY A 133 -12.35 2.14 7.99
N LEU A 134 -12.27 1.11 7.14
CA LEU A 134 -11.32 1.10 6.01
C LEU A 134 -11.68 2.10 4.90
N ALA A 135 -12.97 2.33 4.66
CA ALA A 135 -13.42 3.35 3.70
C ALA A 135 -13.14 4.74 4.27
N HIS A 136 -13.49 4.97 5.55
CA HIS A 136 -13.21 6.23 6.24
C HIS A 136 -11.72 6.56 6.26
N PHE A 137 -10.85 5.56 6.45
CA PHE A 137 -9.40 5.75 6.40
C PHE A 137 -8.95 6.31 5.04
N LYS A 138 -9.47 5.77 3.94
CA LYS A 138 -9.16 6.24 2.58
C LYS A 138 -9.71 7.64 2.32
N ASP A 139 -10.98 7.85 2.65
CA ASP A 139 -11.66 9.14 2.46
C ASP A 139 -10.98 10.26 3.26
N PHE A 140 -10.55 9.95 4.49
CA PHE A 140 -9.84 10.91 5.34
C PHE A 140 -8.48 11.28 4.76
N ILE A 141 -7.72 10.30 4.24
CA ILE A 141 -6.46 10.57 3.54
C ILE A 141 -6.71 11.47 2.32
N GLU A 142 -7.72 11.18 1.51
CA GLU A 142 -8.04 11.99 0.34
C GLU A 142 -8.36 13.44 0.71
N VAL A 143 -9.21 13.65 1.73
CA VAL A 143 -9.52 14.99 2.23
C VAL A 143 -8.27 15.68 2.78
N SER A 144 -7.43 14.96 3.51
CA SER A 144 -6.16 15.46 4.07
C SER A 144 -5.21 15.92 2.97
N LEU A 145 -5.05 15.14 1.91
CA LEU A 145 -4.22 15.50 0.76
C LEU A 145 -4.80 16.69 0.01
N ARG A 146 -6.12 16.73 -0.25
CA ARG A 146 -6.76 17.89 -0.90
C ARG A 146 -6.54 19.19 -0.12
N LEU A 147 -6.44 19.11 1.21
CA LEU A 147 -6.13 20.26 2.06
C LEU A 147 -4.65 20.67 1.97
N LEU A 148 -3.71 19.70 1.95
CA LEU A 148 -2.28 19.96 2.09
C LEU A 148 -1.53 20.15 0.76
N VAL A 149 -1.98 19.50 -0.32
CA VAL A 149 -1.34 19.57 -1.65
C VAL A 149 -1.15 21.01 -2.16
N PRO A 150 -2.08 21.96 -2.00
CA PRO A 150 -1.86 23.35 -2.42
C PRO A 150 -0.68 24.05 -1.74
N TYR A 151 -0.21 23.51 -0.62
CA TYR A 151 0.90 24.04 0.18
C TYR A 151 2.21 23.26 -0.02
N LEU A 152 2.19 22.17 -0.79
CA LEU A 152 3.41 21.48 -1.18
C LEU A 152 4.09 22.31 -2.28
N GLU A 153 5.27 22.83 -1.99
CA GLU A 153 6.09 23.49 -3.00
C GLU A 153 6.58 22.43 -3.99
N CYS A 154 6.15 22.52 -5.25
CA CYS A 154 6.93 21.92 -6.33
C CYS A 154 8.20 22.77 -6.48
N GLU A 155 9.32 22.31 -5.93
CA GLU A 155 10.62 22.80 -6.37
C GLU A 155 10.66 22.69 -7.91
N LYS A 156 10.77 23.86 -8.57
CA LYS A 156 10.85 23.98 -10.03
C LYS A 156 12.29 23.83 -10.50
#